data_AF-A0A7Z9XEE1-F1
#
_entry.id   AF-A0A7Z9XEE1-F1
#
_cell.length_a   1.000
_cell.length_b   1.000
_cell.length_c   1.000
_cell.angle_alpha   90.00
_cell.angle_beta   90.00
_cell.angle_gamma   90.00
#
_symmetry.space_group_name_H-M   'P 1'
#
loop_
_entity.id
_entity.type
_entity.pdbx_description
1 polymer ?
#
loop_
_entity_poly.entity_id
_entity_poly.type
_entity_poly.pdbx_seq_one_letter_code
_entity_poly.pdbx_strand_id
1 'polypeptide(L)'
;MSKSLVVVESPTKIRTLKKYLGHDFDVAATVGHIKDLPVRELGVSIENGFKPQYTTVQGKEKVIRTLKKAAGNLNDIYLAPDPDREGEAIAWHTAEVLKKRGRRFHRVLFHELTQKAIHAAMASSQQLDKHKFESQQARRILDRLVGYQISPILWQKVLRGLSAGRVQSVAVCMICERERKIHAFQPEEYWSITAQLEGESPPPFLAKLIKKHDKKLRIPDEKASQAILKDLGNACFRVEKVVCKTQKKNP
;
A
#
# COMPACT_ATOMS: atom_id res chain seq x y z
N MET A 1 -33.29 27.28 3.52
CA MET A 1 -32.62 26.61 4.65
C MET A 1 -31.12 26.63 4.44
N SER A 2 -30.33 26.85 5.49
CA SER A 2 -28.86 26.96 5.38
C SER A 2 -28.26 25.61 5.00
N LYS A 3 -27.83 25.48 3.74
CA LYS A 3 -27.15 24.29 3.22
C LYS A 3 -25.86 24.06 3.99
N SER A 4 -25.67 22.88 4.58
CA SER A 4 -24.40 22.54 5.22
C SER A 4 -23.35 22.19 4.16
N LEU A 5 -22.06 22.33 4.49
CA LEU A 5 -20.97 21.98 3.56
C LEU A 5 -20.30 20.67 4.00
N VAL A 6 -20.25 19.70 3.09
CA VAL A 6 -19.44 18.48 3.22
C VAL A 6 -18.18 18.64 2.37
N VAL A 7 -17.01 18.47 2.99
CA VAL A 7 -15.72 18.53 2.31
C VAL A 7 -15.10 17.15 2.27
N VAL A 8 -14.79 16.66 1.07
CA VAL A 8 -14.12 15.37 0.83
C VAL A 8 -12.73 15.56 0.24
N GLU A 9 -11.95 14.49 0.21
CA GLU A 9 -10.63 14.52 -0.42
C GLU A 9 -10.70 14.56 -1.95
N SER A 10 -11.46 13.65 -2.58
CA SER A 10 -11.46 13.47 -4.04
C SER A 10 -12.75 14.00 -4.71
N PRO A 11 -12.65 14.54 -5.94
CA PRO A 11 -13.83 14.91 -6.73
C PRO A 11 -14.75 13.74 -7.06
N THR A 12 -14.19 12.52 -7.14
CA THR A 12 -14.94 11.31 -7.50
C THR A 12 -16.03 10.97 -6.49
N LYS A 13 -15.85 11.32 -5.22
CA LYS A 13 -16.84 11.12 -4.15
C LYS A 13 -18.01 12.09 -4.21
N ILE A 14 -17.86 13.25 -4.87
CA ILE A 14 -18.88 14.30 -4.90
C ILE A 14 -20.19 13.79 -5.50
N ARG A 15 -20.14 13.10 -6.65
CA ARG A 15 -21.34 12.63 -7.35
C ARG A 15 -22.15 11.67 -6.48
N THR A 16 -21.48 10.72 -5.84
CA THR A 16 -22.13 9.72 -4.99
C THR A 16 -22.70 10.34 -3.72
N LEU A 17 -21.97 11.25 -3.07
CA LEU A 17 -22.46 11.93 -1.86
C LEU A 17 -23.61 12.89 -2.16
N LYS A 18 -23.56 13.66 -3.26
CA LYS A 18 -24.69 14.51 -3.68
C LYS A 18 -25.93 13.69 -3.98
N LYS A 19 -25.79 12.51 -4.59
CA LYS A 19 -26.91 11.60 -4.85
C LYS A 19 -27.63 11.19 -3.56
N TYR A 20 -26.88 10.89 -2.49
CA TYR A 20 -27.47 10.34 -1.26
C TYR A 20 -27.82 11.40 -0.21
N LEU A 21 -27.07 12.50 -0.11
CA LEU A 21 -27.32 13.58 0.85
C LEU A 21 -28.38 14.59 0.37
N GLY A 22 -28.70 14.61 -0.93
CA GLY A 22 -29.72 15.47 -1.49
C GLY A 22 -29.35 16.97 -1.48
N HIS A 23 -30.37 17.82 -1.41
CA HIS A 23 -30.22 19.28 -1.56
C HIS A 23 -29.82 20.02 -0.27
N ASP A 24 -29.82 19.33 0.86
CA ASP A 24 -29.52 19.90 2.19
C ASP A 24 -28.01 20.13 2.39
N PHE A 25 -27.18 19.44 1.60
CA PHE A 25 -25.73 19.51 1.68
C PHE A 25 -25.13 19.93 0.34
N ASP A 26 -24.26 20.94 0.36
CA ASP A 26 -23.29 21.11 -0.72
C ASP A 26 -22.06 20.24 -0.46
N VAL A 27 -21.43 19.75 -1.52
CA VAL A 27 -20.29 18.84 -1.44
C VAL A 27 -19.15 19.42 -2.27
N ALA A 28 -18.01 19.65 -1.63
CA ALA A 28 -16.79 20.17 -2.23
C ALA A 28 -15.60 19.24 -1.97
N ALA A 29 -14.54 19.36 -2.77
CA ALA A 29 -13.33 18.54 -2.62
C ALA A 29 -12.07 19.39 -2.42
N THR A 30 -11.14 18.90 -1.59
CA THR A 30 -9.80 19.48 -1.42
C THR A 30 -8.83 19.07 -2.54
N VAL A 31 -9.17 17.99 -3.24
CA VAL A 31 -8.35 17.36 -4.27
C VAL A 31 -7.03 16.86 -3.67
N GLY A 32 -7.07 16.25 -2.48
CA GLY A 32 -5.89 15.87 -1.68
C GLY A 32 -5.46 16.92 -0.66
N HIS A 33 -4.17 16.94 -0.31
CA HIS A 33 -3.60 17.90 0.65
C HIS A 33 -3.63 19.34 0.12
N ILE A 34 -4.00 20.28 1.00
CA ILE A 34 -4.03 21.74 0.71
C ILE A 34 -2.90 22.51 1.42
N LYS A 35 -2.32 21.90 2.44
CA LYS A 35 -1.15 22.38 3.16
C LYS A 35 -0.10 21.26 3.18
N ASP A 36 1.16 21.63 3.00
CA ASP A 36 2.31 20.74 3.17
C ASP A 36 3.53 21.56 3.61
N LEU A 37 4.57 20.85 4.03
CA LEU A 37 5.88 21.44 4.31
C LEU A 37 6.45 22.07 3.03
N PRO A 38 7.16 23.20 3.12
CA PRO A 38 7.72 23.90 1.97
C PRO A 38 8.64 23.00 1.14
N VAL A 39 8.70 23.28 -0.16
CA VAL A 39 9.41 22.41 -1.14
C VAL A 39 10.92 22.66 -1.13
N ARG A 40 11.36 23.88 -0.82
CA ARG A 40 12.76 24.30 -0.99
C ARG A 40 13.58 24.39 0.31
N GLU A 41 12.96 24.12 1.45
CA GLU A 41 13.60 24.21 2.76
C GLU A 41 13.09 23.11 3.69
N LEU A 42 13.78 22.85 4.80
CA LEU A 42 13.41 21.76 5.71
C LEU A 42 11.98 21.89 6.23
N GLY A 43 11.54 23.11 6.56
CA GLY A 43 10.19 23.39 7.03
C GLY A 43 9.86 22.81 8.42
N VAL A 44 10.86 22.33 9.16
CA VAL A 44 10.71 21.76 10.51
C VAL A 44 11.76 22.40 11.41
N SER A 45 11.32 23.02 12.50
CA SER A 45 12.22 23.60 13.49
C SER A 45 12.61 22.54 14.52
N ILE A 46 13.83 21.99 14.40
CA ILE A 46 14.33 20.93 15.29
C ILE A 46 14.49 21.46 16.73
N GLU A 47 15.06 22.66 16.88
CA GLU A 47 15.30 23.30 18.18
C GLU A 47 14.01 23.63 18.94
N ASN A 48 12.92 23.92 18.23
CA ASN A 48 11.62 24.27 18.81
C ASN A 48 10.66 23.08 18.84
N GLY A 49 11.14 21.90 19.25
CA GLY A 49 10.31 20.71 19.45
C GLY A 49 9.68 20.17 18.17
N PHE A 50 10.42 20.19 17.06
CA PHE A 50 9.98 19.71 15.74
C PHE A 50 8.76 20.44 15.16
N LYS A 51 8.53 21.70 15.54
CA LYS A 51 7.40 22.47 15.04
C LYS A 51 7.44 22.61 13.50
N PRO A 52 6.43 22.11 12.76
CA PRO A 52 6.38 22.23 11.31
C PRO A 52 5.89 23.60 10.88
N GLN A 53 6.43 24.09 9.76
CA GLN A 53 5.96 25.28 9.06
C GLN A 53 5.21 24.83 7.81
N TYR A 54 3.87 24.80 7.90
CA TYR A 54 3.05 24.44 6.76
C TYR A 54 2.81 25.63 5.84
N THR A 55 2.93 25.38 4.54
CA THR A 55 2.60 26.32 3.47
C THR A 55 1.45 25.78 2.65
N THR A 56 0.73 26.67 1.96
CA THR A 56 -0.25 26.24 0.95
C THR A 56 0.46 25.48 -0.16
N VAL A 57 -0.07 24.31 -0.53
CA VAL A 57 0.46 23.53 -1.65
C VAL A 57 0.27 24.33 -2.95
N GLN A 58 1.34 24.44 -3.75
CA GLN A 58 1.33 25.18 -5.01
C GLN A 58 0.19 24.70 -5.93
N GLY A 59 -0.62 25.64 -6.42
CA GLY A 59 -1.76 25.35 -7.29
C GLY A 59 -3.08 25.07 -6.55
N LYS A 60 -3.08 25.03 -5.21
CA LYS A 60 -4.29 24.85 -4.39
C LYS A 60 -4.98 26.15 -4.00
N GLU A 61 -4.48 27.30 -4.43
CA GLU A 61 -5.04 28.62 -4.07
C GLU A 61 -6.47 28.77 -4.57
N LYS A 62 -6.76 28.31 -5.79
CA LYS A 62 -8.12 28.29 -6.35
C LYS A 62 -9.03 27.37 -5.53
N VAL A 63 -8.56 26.18 -5.15
CA VAL A 63 -9.34 25.22 -4.35
C VAL A 63 -9.68 25.82 -2.99
N ILE A 64 -8.69 26.39 -2.29
CA ILE A 64 -8.89 27.06 -1.00
C ILE A 64 -9.88 28.22 -1.12
N ARG A 65 -9.77 29.03 -2.18
CA ARG A 65 -10.71 30.13 -2.43
C ARG A 65 -12.14 29.63 -2.63
N THR A 66 -12.31 28.57 -3.41
CA THR A 66 -13.62 27.93 -3.63
C THR A 66 -14.18 27.34 -2.35
N LEU A 67 -13.37 26.65 -1.54
CA LEU A 67 -13.78 26.11 -0.24
C LEU A 67 -14.18 27.21 0.72
N LYS A 68 -13.42 28.31 0.80
CA LYS A 68 -13.77 29.49 1.63
C LYS A 68 -15.08 30.13 1.17
N LYS A 69 -15.30 30.23 -0.16
CA LYS A 69 -16.55 30.75 -0.74
C LYS A 69 -17.74 29.85 -0.41
N ALA A 70 -17.60 28.54 -0.58
CA ALA A 70 -18.64 27.56 -0.26
C ALA A 70 -18.95 27.54 1.25
N ALA A 71 -17.91 27.63 2.10
CA ALA A 71 -18.06 27.72 3.53
C ALA A 71 -18.77 29.01 3.98
N GLY A 72 -18.52 30.14 3.29
CA GLY A 72 -19.25 31.40 3.46
C GLY A 72 -19.49 31.79 4.93
N ASN A 73 -20.77 31.90 5.29
CA ASN A 73 -21.26 32.13 6.66
C ASN A 73 -21.83 30.88 7.33
N LEU A 74 -21.58 29.68 6.77
CA LEU A 74 -22.02 28.44 7.38
C LEU A 74 -21.28 28.22 8.70
N ASN A 75 -22.05 27.86 9.72
CA ASN A 75 -21.55 27.55 11.05
C ASN A 75 -21.10 26.09 11.15
N ASP A 76 -21.76 25.15 10.48
CA ASP A 76 -21.45 23.73 10.54
C ASP A 76 -20.81 23.25 9.23
N ILE A 77 -19.59 22.72 9.33
CA ILE A 77 -18.84 22.12 8.21
C ILE A 77 -18.51 20.67 8.55
N TYR A 78 -18.88 19.77 7.64
CA TYR A 78 -18.62 18.35 7.75
C TYR A 78 -17.36 17.98 6.95
N LEU A 79 -16.40 17.36 7.59
CA LEU A 79 -15.12 16.95 7.02
C LEU A 79 -15.15 15.43 6.85
N ALA A 80 -15.24 14.99 5.60
CA ALA A 80 -15.30 13.60 5.20
C ALA A 80 -14.15 13.11 4.29
N PRO A 81 -12.86 13.46 4.53
CA PRO A 81 -11.76 12.69 3.98
C PRO A 81 -11.78 11.22 4.45
N ASP A 82 -10.94 10.40 3.83
CA ASP A 82 -10.87 8.96 4.13
C ASP A 82 -10.64 8.64 5.62
N PRO A 83 -11.13 7.49 6.12
CA PRO A 83 -11.10 7.16 7.55
C PRO A 83 -9.73 6.69 8.06
N ASP A 84 -8.64 7.19 7.49
CA ASP A 84 -7.27 6.89 7.90
C ASP A 84 -6.58 8.14 8.49
N ARG A 85 -5.27 8.07 8.76
CA ARG A 85 -4.51 9.19 9.33
C ARG A 85 -4.19 10.29 8.32
N GLU A 86 -4.10 9.97 7.04
CA GLU A 86 -3.89 10.96 5.98
C GLU A 86 -5.14 11.82 5.81
N GLY A 87 -6.31 11.18 5.77
CA GLY A 87 -7.60 11.86 5.76
C GLY A 87 -7.81 12.72 7.00
N GLU A 88 -7.33 12.29 8.17
CA GLU A 88 -7.39 13.11 9.38
C GLU A 88 -6.53 14.38 9.25
N ALA A 89 -5.32 14.28 8.70
CA ALA A 89 -4.48 15.45 8.44
C ALA A 89 -5.08 16.40 7.40
N ILE A 90 -5.73 15.87 6.35
CA ILE A 90 -6.47 16.69 5.38
C ILE A 90 -7.62 17.41 6.06
N ALA A 91 -8.39 16.71 6.90
CA ALA A 91 -9.49 17.29 7.65
C ALA A 91 -8.99 18.41 8.58
N TRP A 92 -7.90 18.15 9.32
CA TRP A 92 -7.28 19.11 10.22
C TRP A 92 -6.83 20.38 9.50
N HIS A 93 -6.04 20.25 8.43
CA HIS A 93 -5.59 21.39 7.63
C HIS A 93 -6.75 22.14 6.98
N THR A 94 -7.80 21.42 6.55
CA THR A 94 -9.03 22.05 6.02
C THR A 94 -9.74 22.88 7.09
N ALA A 95 -9.86 22.36 8.30
CA ALA A 95 -10.46 23.09 9.43
C ALA A 95 -9.67 24.36 9.75
N GLU A 96 -8.34 24.30 9.77
CA GLU A 96 -7.49 25.48 9.97
C GLU A 96 -7.69 26.55 8.89
N VAL A 97 -7.75 26.14 7.62
CA VAL A 97 -7.93 27.05 6.48
C VAL A 97 -9.31 27.70 6.50
N LEU A 98 -10.33 26.96 6.93
CA LEU A 98 -11.72 27.42 6.97
C LEU A 98 -12.14 28.02 8.32
N LYS A 99 -11.23 28.12 9.29
CA LYS A 99 -11.54 28.60 10.65
C LYS A 99 -12.16 30.00 10.61
N LYS A 100 -13.30 30.16 11.29
CA LYS A 100 -14.03 31.43 11.47
C LYS A 100 -14.69 31.42 12.85
N ARG A 101 -14.91 32.59 13.47
CA ARG A 101 -15.58 32.70 14.77
C ARG A 101 -16.98 32.07 14.69
N GLY A 102 -17.31 31.19 15.64
CA GLY A 102 -18.59 30.49 15.70
C GLY A 102 -18.73 29.25 14.80
N ARG A 103 -17.71 28.93 13.99
CA ARG A 103 -17.72 27.77 13.10
C ARG A 103 -17.31 26.49 13.82
N ARG A 104 -18.12 25.44 13.66
CA ARG A 104 -17.93 24.08 14.15
C ARG A 104 -17.56 23.14 13.00
N PHE A 105 -16.66 22.22 13.30
CA PHE A 105 -16.21 21.19 12.37
C PHE A 105 -16.63 19.82 12.87
N HIS A 106 -17.21 19.03 11.98
CA HIS A 106 -17.76 17.71 12.24
C HIS A 106 -17.01 16.69 11.41
N ARG A 107 -16.26 15.78 12.04
CA ARG A 107 -15.54 14.71 11.37
C ARG A 107 -16.52 13.58 11.03
N VAL A 108 -16.59 13.18 9.76
CA VAL A 108 -17.48 12.11 9.29
C VAL A 108 -16.65 11.01 8.63
N LEU A 109 -16.82 9.77 9.07
CA LEU A 109 -16.05 8.61 8.62
C LEU A 109 -16.93 7.72 7.72
N PHE A 110 -16.60 7.66 6.43
CA PHE A 110 -17.24 6.74 5.50
C PHE A 110 -16.33 5.53 5.24
N HIS A 111 -16.75 4.34 5.69
CA HIS A 111 -16.05 3.09 5.37
C HIS A 111 -16.56 2.46 4.07
N GLU A 112 -17.79 2.79 3.68
CA GLU A 112 -18.42 2.40 2.43
C GLU A 112 -19.32 3.53 1.93
N LEU A 113 -19.60 3.55 0.62
CA LEU A 113 -20.39 4.59 -0.04
C LEU A 113 -21.81 4.10 -0.38
N THR A 114 -22.48 3.50 0.60
CA THR A 114 -23.90 3.09 0.51
C THR A 114 -24.80 4.18 1.10
N GLN A 115 -26.05 4.28 0.63
CA GLN A 115 -27.00 5.29 1.14
C GLN A 115 -27.16 5.18 2.66
N LYS A 116 -27.33 3.95 3.17
CA LYS A 116 -27.52 3.69 4.61
C LYS A 116 -26.30 4.11 5.43
N ALA A 117 -25.09 3.72 5.01
CA ALA A 117 -23.87 4.06 5.74
C ALA A 117 -23.59 5.56 5.73
N ILE A 118 -23.85 6.25 4.62
CA ILE A 118 -23.63 7.70 4.53
C ILE A 118 -24.55 8.45 5.49
N HIS A 119 -25.85 8.13 5.53
CA HIS A 119 -26.77 8.78 6.46
C HIS A 119 -26.43 8.47 7.92
N ALA A 120 -26.07 7.22 8.22
CA ALA A 120 -25.63 6.83 9.56
C ALA A 120 -24.38 7.62 10.01
N ALA A 121 -23.36 7.71 9.15
CA ALA A 121 -22.13 8.43 9.46
C ALA A 121 -22.33 9.93 9.62
N MET A 122 -23.24 10.53 8.83
CA MET A 122 -23.60 11.95 9.00
C MET A 122 -24.33 12.22 10.32
N ALA A 123 -25.16 11.29 10.78
CA ALA A 123 -25.85 11.40 12.07
C ALA A 123 -24.92 11.17 13.27
N SER A 124 -23.83 10.42 13.08
CA SER A 124 -22.85 10.11 14.12
C SER A 124 -21.51 10.82 13.88
N SER A 125 -21.54 12.14 13.60
CA SER A 125 -20.31 12.91 13.43
C SER A 125 -19.50 12.99 14.72
N GLN A 126 -18.19 13.10 14.58
CA GLN A 126 -17.22 13.13 15.67
C GLN A 126 -16.42 14.43 15.65
N GLN A 127 -15.60 14.66 16.67
CA GLN A 127 -14.59 15.72 16.63
C GLN A 127 -13.36 15.24 15.84
N LEU A 128 -12.52 16.18 15.42
CA LEU A 128 -11.22 15.85 14.82
C LEU A 128 -10.33 15.13 15.84
N ASP A 129 -9.67 14.07 15.41
CA ASP A 129 -8.76 13.28 16.23
C ASP A 129 -7.35 13.87 16.17
N LYS A 130 -6.96 14.54 17.26
CA LYS A 130 -5.64 15.16 17.41
C LYS A 130 -4.52 14.14 17.39
N HIS A 131 -4.68 12.98 18.02
CA HIS A 131 -3.61 11.96 18.08
C HIS A 131 -3.37 11.33 16.71
N LYS A 132 -4.43 11.12 15.94
CA LYS A 132 -4.33 10.60 14.59
C LYS A 132 -3.70 11.61 13.63
N PHE A 133 -4.01 12.90 13.79
CA PHE A 133 -3.30 13.99 13.11
C PHE A 133 -1.81 14.03 13.49
N GLU A 134 -1.48 14.01 14.79
CA GLU A 134 -0.11 14.03 15.29
C GLU A 134 0.70 12.81 14.83
N SER A 135 0.06 11.64 14.71
CA SER A 135 0.68 10.44 14.12
C SER A 135 1.09 10.65 12.67
N GLN A 136 0.22 11.28 11.86
CA GLN A 136 0.53 11.62 10.46
C GLN A 136 1.65 12.67 10.40
N GLN A 137 1.58 13.69 11.24
CA GLN A 137 2.58 14.75 11.32
C GLN A 137 3.96 14.20 11.71
N ALA A 138 4.02 13.33 12.72
CA ALA A 138 5.26 12.69 13.15
C ALA A 138 5.90 11.89 12.01
N ARG A 139 5.10 11.10 11.27
CA ARG A 139 5.58 10.41 10.07
C ARG A 139 6.11 11.39 9.03
N ARG A 140 5.37 12.47 8.73
CA ARG A 140 5.74 13.47 7.72
C ARG A 140 7.05 14.18 8.07
N ILE A 141 7.23 14.53 9.34
CA ILE A 141 8.46 15.15 9.87
C ILE A 141 9.63 14.17 9.78
N LEU A 142 9.45 12.92 10.22
CA LEU A 142 10.50 11.90 10.16
C LEU A 142 10.99 11.68 8.73
N ASP A 143 10.06 11.50 7.79
CA ASP A 143 10.39 11.30 6.37
C ASP A 143 11.10 12.54 5.80
N ARG A 144 10.72 13.75 6.25
CA ARG A 144 11.38 15.01 5.89
C ARG A 144 12.82 15.10 6.40
N LEU A 145 13.06 14.75 7.66
CA LEU A 145 14.39 14.76 8.27
C LEU A 145 15.32 13.78 7.56
N VAL A 146 14.87 12.54 7.34
CA VAL A 146 15.66 11.53 6.61
C VAL A 146 16.04 12.02 5.21
N GLY A 147 15.06 12.54 4.46
CA GLY A 147 15.31 13.05 3.11
C GLY A 147 16.33 14.18 3.08
N TYR A 148 16.15 15.21 3.92
CA TYR A 148 17.01 16.41 3.91
C TYR A 148 18.39 16.18 4.53
N GLN A 149 18.51 15.33 5.54
CA GLN A 149 19.79 15.10 6.21
C GLN A 149 20.65 14.07 5.49
N ILE A 150 20.06 13.04 4.88
CA ILE A 150 20.82 11.94 4.26
C ILE A 150 21.08 12.20 2.77
N SER A 151 20.16 12.81 2.01
CA SER A 151 20.36 13.01 0.55
C SER A 151 21.63 13.79 0.21
N PRO A 152 22.03 14.86 0.94
CA PRO A 152 23.29 15.57 0.66
C PRO A 152 24.53 14.67 0.75
N ILE A 153 24.52 13.69 1.66
CA ILE A 153 25.60 12.72 1.80
C ILE A 153 25.68 11.84 0.55
N LEU A 154 24.53 11.39 0.03
CA LEU A 154 24.47 10.62 -1.23
C LEU A 154 24.97 11.43 -2.42
N TRP A 155 24.71 12.74 -2.46
CA TRP A 155 25.20 13.61 -3.53
C TRP A 155 26.72 13.76 -3.54
N GLN A 156 27.32 13.77 -2.35
CA GLN A 156 28.77 13.86 -2.18
C GLN A 156 29.48 12.52 -2.42
N LYS A 157 28.84 11.41 -2.04
CA LYS A 157 29.49 10.08 -1.99
C LYS A 157 29.12 9.14 -3.14
N VAL A 158 27.99 9.37 -3.82
CA VAL A 158 27.46 8.47 -4.85
C VAL A 158 27.18 9.22 -6.14
N LEU A 159 26.11 10.03 -6.19
CA LEU A 159 25.72 10.78 -7.38
C LEU A 159 24.80 11.94 -6.99
N ARG A 160 25.04 13.12 -7.56
CA ARG A 160 24.18 14.29 -7.38
C ARG A 160 22.76 14.02 -7.89
N GLY A 161 21.76 14.46 -7.13
CA GLY A 161 20.34 14.28 -7.47
C GLY A 161 19.70 13.00 -6.94
N LEU A 162 20.46 12.12 -6.28
CA LEU A 162 19.87 10.97 -5.59
C LEU A 162 19.05 11.38 -4.37
N SER A 163 18.05 10.58 -4.01
CA SER A 163 17.23 10.83 -2.82
C SER A 163 17.37 9.68 -1.82
N ALA A 164 17.47 10.04 -0.55
CA ALA A 164 17.35 9.12 0.56
C ALA A 164 15.89 9.06 1.03
N GLY A 165 15.35 7.86 1.20
CA GLY A 165 13.99 7.66 1.69
C GLY A 165 13.95 6.56 2.73
N ARG A 166 13.41 6.86 3.91
CA ARG A 166 13.38 5.92 5.05
C ARG A 166 12.84 4.53 4.69
N VAL A 167 11.76 4.48 3.91
CA VAL A 167 11.13 3.21 3.47
C VAL A 167 11.67 2.75 2.12
N GLN A 168 11.90 3.68 1.19
CA GLN A 168 12.39 3.37 -0.15
C GLN A 168 13.76 2.70 -0.14
N SER A 169 14.69 3.20 0.68
CA SER A 169 16.04 2.64 0.80
C SER A 169 16.01 1.19 1.31
N VAL A 170 15.09 0.85 2.22
CA VAL A 170 14.93 -0.54 2.72
C VAL A 170 14.36 -1.45 1.62
N ALA A 171 13.36 -0.98 0.87
CA ALA A 171 12.80 -1.75 -0.23
C ALA A 171 13.86 -2.02 -1.32
N VAL A 172 14.68 -1.03 -1.66
CA VAL A 172 15.82 -1.19 -2.57
C VAL A 172 16.85 -2.15 -1.99
N CYS A 173 17.14 -2.08 -0.68
CA CYS A 173 18.04 -3.01 -0.01
C CYS A 173 17.59 -4.47 -0.20
N MET A 174 16.30 -4.77 -0.01
CA MET A 174 15.75 -6.12 -0.20
C MET A 174 15.95 -6.63 -1.64
N ILE A 175 15.80 -5.76 -2.63
CA ILE A 175 16.04 -6.09 -4.04
C ILE A 175 17.53 -6.36 -4.27
N CYS A 176 18.41 -5.47 -3.82
CA CYS A 176 19.85 -5.65 -3.95
C CYS A 176 20.35 -6.92 -3.24
N GLU A 177 19.82 -7.25 -2.08
CA GLU A 177 20.14 -8.50 -1.37
C GLU A 177 19.70 -9.73 -2.14
N ARG A 178 18.51 -9.70 -2.75
CA ARG A 178 18.05 -10.78 -3.63
C ARG A 178 18.97 -10.92 -4.84
N GLU A 179 19.33 -9.81 -5.47
CA GLU A 179 20.18 -9.82 -6.66
C GLU A 179 21.58 -10.35 -6.35
N ARG A 180 22.16 -9.97 -5.20
CA ARG A 180 23.43 -10.54 -4.73
C ARG A 180 23.33 -12.06 -4.52
N LYS A 181 22.21 -12.56 -4.01
CA LYS A 181 21.99 -14.02 -3.86
C LYS A 181 21.89 -14.71 -5.21
N ILE A 182 21.29 -14.07 -6.22
CA ILE A 182 21.23 -14.60 -7.60
C ILE A 182 22.63 -14.62 -8.21
N HIS A 183 23.41 -13.55 -8.10
CA HIS A 183 24.78 -13.51 -8.60
C HIS A 183 25.73 -14.50 -7.90
N ALA A 184 25.53 -14.72 -6.60
CA ALA A 184 26.31 -15.69 -5.82
C ALA A 184 25.82 -17.13 -5.99
N PHE A 185 24.68 -17.36 -6.67
CA PHE A 185 24.16 -18.69 -6.90
C PHE A 185 25.07 -19.42 -7.90
N GLN A 186 25.60 -20.57 -7.46
CA GLN A 186 26.35 -21.49 -8.32
C GLN A 186 25.38 -22.59 -8.78
N PRO A 187 24.94 -22.60 -10.05
CA PRO A 187 24.04 -23.63 -10.54
C PRO A 187 24.72 -25.01 -10.44
N GLU A 188 24.03 -25.95 -9.82
CA GLU A 188 24.45 -27.34 -9.79
C GLU A 188 23.61 -28.12 -10.80
N GLU A 189 24.28 -28.81 -11.72
CA GLU A 189 23.63 -29.73 -12.64
C GLU A 189 22.89 -30.83 -11.87
N TYR A 190 21.71 -31.17 -12.36
CA TYR A 190 20.99 -32.35 -11.93
C TYR A 190 20.08 -32.85 -13.05
N TRP A 191 19.89 -34.15 -13.09
CA TRP A 191 19.03 -34.83 -14.04
C TRP A 191 17.83 -35.44 -13.33
N SER A 192 16.75 -35.64 -14.07
CA SER A 192 15.63 -36.46 -13.63
C SER A 192 15.26 -37.46 -14.71
N ILE A 193 15.01 -38.68 -14.28
CA ILE A 193 14.52 -39.75 -15.17
C ILE A 193 13.01 -39.86 -14.97
N THR A 194 12.28 -39.82 -16.08
CA THR A 194 10.83 -39.99 -16.12
C THR A 194 10.52 -41.15 -17.06
N ALA A 195 9.76 -42.12 -16.57
CA ALA A 195 9.25 -43.22 -17.38
C ALA A 195 7.81 -42.92 -17.82
N GLN A 196 7.48 -43.24 -19.06
CA GLN A 196 6.09 -43.32 -19.52
C GLN A 196 5.63 -44.75 -19.30
N LEU A 197 4.62 -44.92 -18.44
CA LEU A 197 4.10 -46.22 -18.03
C LEU A 197 2.62 -46.31 -18.39
N GLU A 198 2.14 -47.52 -18.65
CA GLU A 198 0.74 -47.81 -18.87
C GLU A 198 0.35 -49.01 -18.01
N GLY A 199 -0.75 -48.87 -17.27
CA GLY A 199 -1.33 -49.97 -16.49
C GLY A 199 -2.28 -50.81 -17.36
N GLU A 200 -2.96 -51.77 -16.73
CA GLU A 200 -4.00 -52.56 -17.42
C GLU A 200 -5.16 -51.70 -17.93
N SER A 201 -5.39 -50.54 -17.29
CA SER A 201 -6.39 -49.57 -17.72
C SER A 201 -5.70 -48.33 -18.28
N PRO A 202 -5.94 -47.97 -19.56
CA PRO A 202 -5.45 -46.71 -20.14
C PRO A 202 -6.05 -45.50 -19.40
N PRO A 203 -5.43 -44.31 -19.50
CA PRO A 203 -4.31 -43.94 -20.38
C PRO A 203 -2.92 -44.10 -19.74
N PRO A 204 -1.84 -44.03 -20.54
CA PRO A 204 -0.48 -43.90 -20.03
C PRO A 204 -0.29 -42.70 -19.10
N PHE A 205 0.63 -42.82 -18.15
CA PHE A 205 0.99 -41.78 -17.20
C PHE A 205 2.52 -41.69 -17.02
N LEU A 206 2.98 -40.54 -16.51
CA LEU A 206 4.40 -40.31 -16.25
C LEU A 206 4.76 -40.66 -14.81
N ALA A 207 5.82 -41.42 -14.63
CA ALA A 207 6.39 -41.77 -13.33
C ALA A 207 7.83 -41.25 -13.23
N LYS A 208 8.10 -40.36 -12.26
CA LYS A 208 9.44 -39.82 -12.00
C LYS A 208 10.21 -40.75 -11.06
N LEU A 209 11.46 -41.07 -11.39
CA LEU A 209 12.35 -41.79 -10.49
C LEU A 209 12.68 -40.92 -9.27
N ILE A 210 12.35 -41.41 -8.07
CA ILE A 210 12.52 -40.66 -6.81
C ILE A 210 13.58 -41.23 -5.88
N LYS A 211 13.87 -42.54 -5.96
CA LYS A 211 14.74 -43.27 -5.03
C LYS A 211 15.43 -44.46 -5.70
N LYS A 212 16.59 -44.87 -5.16
CA LYS A 212 17.26 -46.14 -5.44
C LYS A 212 17.66 -46.78 -4.10
N HIS A 213 17.29 -48.04 -3.86
CA HIS A 213 17.52 -48.75 -2.59
C HIS A 213 17.09 -47.93 -1.36
N ASP A 214 15.83 -47.45 -1.36
CA ASP A 214 15.20 -46.60 -0.33
C ASP A 214 15.83 -45.23 -0.04
N LYS A 215 16.94 -44.90 -0.70
CA LYS A 215 17.61 -43.60 -0.56
C LYS A 215 17.13 -42.63 -1.63
N LYS A 216 16.90 -41.37 -1.24
CA LYS A 216 16.57 -40.28 -2.16
C LYS A 216 17.69 -40.16 -3.18
N LEU A 217 17.34 -40.22 -4.46
CA LEU A 217 18.31 -40.24 -5.55
C LEU A 217 18.57 -38.82 -6.04
N ARG A 218 19.85 -38.44 -6.14
CA ARG A 218 20.31 -37.26 -6.86
C ARG A 218 21.11 -37.76 -8.07
N ILE A 219 20.74 -37.32 -9.26
CA ILE A 219 21.43 -37.68 -10.51
C ILE A 219 22.23 -36.44 -10.92
N PRO A 220 23.55 -36.39 -10.69
CA PRO A 220 24.33 -35.15 -10.84
C PRO A 220 24.60 -34.78 -12.31
N ASP A 221 24.68 -35.77 -13.21
CA ASP A 221 25.14 -35.58 -14.58
C ASP A 221 24.53 -36.61 -15.56
N GLU A 222 24.81 -36.42 -16.84
CA GLU A 222 24.35 -37.31 -17.92
C GLU A 222 24.87 -38.74 -17.75
N LYS A 223 26.12 -38.92 -17.35
CA LYS A 223 26.74 -40.25 -17.21
C LYS A 223 26.03 -41.09 -16.15
N ALA A 224 25.71 -40.49 -15.01
CA ALA A 224 24.92 -41.12 -13.96
C ALA A 224 23.50 -41.44 -14.45
N SER A 225 22.88 -40.55 -15.22
CA SER A 225 21.56 -40.77 -15.83
C SER A 225 21.57 -41.98 -16.77
N GLN A 226 22.53 -42.04 -17.70
CA GLN A 226 22.67 -43.14 -18.65
C GLN A 226 22.95 -44.49 -17.96
N ALA A 227 23.75 -44.51 -16.90
CA ALA A 227 24.00 -45.73 -16.13
C ALA A 227 22.72 -46.26 -15.48
N ILE A 228 21.87 -45.38 -14.96
CA ILE A 228 20.56 -45.75 -14.39
C ILE A 228 19.61 -46.22 -15.50
N LEU A 229 19.58 -45.56 -16.66
CA LEU A 229 18.75 -45.99 -17.79
C LEU A 229 19.12 -47.40 -18.29
N LYS A 230 20.41 -47.73 -18.32
CA LYS A 230 20.87 -49.09 -18.66
C LYS A 230 20.40 -50.13 -17.63
N ASP A 231 20.47 -49.80 -16.34
CA ASP A 231 19.99 -50.65 -15.23
C ASP A 231 18.47 -50.88 -15.33
N LEU A 232 17.72 -49.84 -15.72
CA LEU A 232 16.25 -49.89 -15.85
C LEU A 232 15.74 -50.46 -17.17
N GLY A 233 16.57 -50.53 -18.23
CA GLY A 233 16.13 -50.86 -19.59
C GLY A 233 15.41 -52.21 -19.74
N ASN A 234 15.71 -53.17 -18.85
CA ASN A 234 15.08 -54.49 -18.81
C ASN A 234 14.21 -54.72 -17.56
N ALA A 235 13.95 -53.67 -16.78
CA ALA A 235 13.23 -53.79 -15.52
C ALA A 235 11.70 -53.85 -15.75
N CYS A 236 11.02 -54.76 -15.04
CA CYS A 236 9.56 -54.75 -14.96
C CYS A 236 9.10 -53.79 -13.86
N PHE A 237 8.23 -52.84 -14.21
CA PHE A 237 7.66 -51.91 -13.24
C PHE A 237 6.45 -52.53 -12.55
N ARG A 238 6.41 -52.44 -11.21
CA ARG A 238 5.28 -52.88 -10.40
C ARG A 238 4.82 -51.76 -9.48
N VAL A 239 3.51 -51.61 -9.33
CA VAL A 239 2.93 -50.70 -8.35
C VAL A 239 3.16 -51.26 -6.96
N GLU A 240 3.96 -50.57 -6.16
CA GLU A 240 4.21 -50.93 -4.75
C GLU A 240 3.07 -50.44 -3.85
N LYS A 241 2.58 -49.21 -4.08
CA LYS A 241 1.60 -48.56 -3.20
C LYS A 241 0.75 -47.53 -3.94
N VAL A 242 -0.55 -47.54 -3.69
CA VAL A 242 -1.50 -46.51 -4.13
C VAL A 242 -2.08 -45.82 -2.90
N VAL A 243 -2.07 -44.49 -2.87
CA VAL A 243 -2.62 -43.70 -1.75
C VAL A 243 -3.60 -42.68 -2.30
N CYS A 244 -4.89 -42.88 -2.02
CA CYS A 244 -5.95 -41.94 -2.35
C CYS A 244 -6.27 -41.09 -1.12
N LYS A 245 -6.20 -39.77 -1.25
CA LYS A 245 -6.55 -38.83 -0.18
C LYS A 245 -7.37 -37.67 -0.71
N THR A 246 -8.45 -37.35 -0.01
CA THR A 246 -9.23 -36.13 -0.23
C THR A 246 -8.49 -34.94 0.38
N GLN A 247 -8.20 -33.92 -0.43
CA GLN A 247 -7.61 -32.68 0.06
C GLN A 247 -8.64 -31.55 0.05
N LYS A 248 -8.81 -30.88 1.19
CA LYS A 248 -9.65 -29.68 1.29
C LYS A 248 -8.81 -28.47 0.92
N LYS A 249 -9.19 -27.76 -0.14
CA LYS A 249 -8.61 -26.46 -0.49
C LYS A 249 -9.59 -25.38 -0.03
N ASN A 250 -9.20 -24.65 1.00
CA ASN A 250 -10.00 -23.51 1.44
C ASN A 250 -9.80 -22.34 0.45
N PRO A 251 -10.87 -21.56 0.18
CA PRO A 251 -10.75 -20.30 -0.55
C PRO A 251 -9.86 -19.30 0.19
#